data_AF-A0A519Z1R3-F1
#
_entry.id   AF-A0A519Z1R3-F1
#
_cell.length_a   1.000
_cell.length_b   1.000
_cell.length_c   1.000
_cell.angle_alpha   90.00
_cell.angle_beta   90.00
_cell.angle_gamma   90.00
#
_symmetry.space_group_name_H-M   'P 1'
#
loop_
_entity.id
_entity.type
_entity.pdbx_description
1 polymer ?
#
loop_
_entity_poly.entity_id
_entity_poly.type
_entity_poly.pdbx_seq_one_letter_code
_entity_poly.pdbx_strand_id
1 'polypeptide(L)'
;SKISFVIRFMAGFSILTGLLVLASSVLISRYQRTRESVLLRTLGASRSQISRITLLEYALLGLLAALAGVVLAAGAAAALSYWTFETPLTLRALLPLPVLVLLVAVLTALIGWLNSRSVLSQPPLAVLRAEG
;
A
#
# COMPACT_ATOMS: atom_id res chain seq x y z
N SER A 1 15.95 -22.65 17.46
CA SER A 1 14.77 -23.52 17.68
C SER A 1 13.89 -23.58 16.44
N LYS A 2 13.41 -24.78 16.08
CA LYS A 2 12.51 -25.03 14.93
C LYS A 2 11.26 -24.12 14.93
N ILE A 3 10.76 -23.74 16.11
CA ILE A 3 9.61 -22.84 16.30
C ILE A 3 9.87 -21.44 15.69
N SER A 4 11.04 -20.85 15.91
CA SER A 4 11.36 -19.50 15.37
C SER A 4 11.44 -19.51 13.84
N PHE A 5 11.90 -20.62 13.24
CA PHE A 5 11.91 -20.77 11.79
C PHE A 5 10.49 -20.78 11.21
N VAL A 6 9.58 -21.56 11.81
CA VAL A 6 8.17 -21.62 11.38
C VAL A 6 7.50 -20.25 11.48
N ILE A 7 7.70 -19.52 12.58
CA ILE A 7 7.14 -18.18 12.76
C ILE A 7 7.66 -17.22 11.68
N ARG A 8 8.99 -17.20 11.42
CA ARG A 8 9.58 -16.34 10.38
C ARG A 8 9.08 -16.70 8.98
N PHE A 9 8.93 -17.99 8.69
CA PHE A 9 8.40 -18.45 7.41
C PHE A 9 6.94 -18.02 7.22
N MET A 10 6.09 -18.20 8.23
CA MET A 10 4.69 -17.78 8.18
C MET A 10 4.55 -16.26 8.07
N ALA A 11 5.37 -15.49 8.79
CA ALA A 11 5.42 -14.04 8.65
C ALA A 11 5.82 -13.62 7.23
N GLY A 12 6.87 -14.23 6.66
CA GLY A 12 7.29 -13.97 5.29
C GLY A 12 6.21 -14.32 4.25
N PHE A 13 5.57 -15.47 4.41
CA PHE A 13 4.47 -15.91 3.55
C PHE A 13 3.26 -14.96 3.62
N SER A 14 2.89 -14.52 4.83
CA SER A 14 1.80 -13.57 5.03
C SER A 14 2.09 -12.22 4.38
N ILE A 15 3.33 -11.72 4.49
CA ILE A 15 3.78 -10.49 3.82
C ILE A 15 3.68 -10.64 2.30
N LEU A 16 4.12 -11.77 1.75
CA LEU A 16 4.03 -12.09 0.32
C LEU A 16 2.58 -12.07 -0.18
N THR A 17 1.68 -12.73 0.54
CA THR A 17 0.24 -12.74 0.22
C THR A 17 -0.35 -11.33 0.29
N GLY A 18 0.02 -10.53 1.29
CA GLY A 18 -0.38 -9.14 1.39
C GLY A 18 0.07 -8.29 0.19
N LEU A 19 1.31 -8.46 -0.26
CA LEU A 19 1.85 -7.82 -1.47
C LEU A 19 1.06 -8.20 -2.73
N LEU A 20 0.70 -9.48 -2.88
CA LEU A 20 -0.11 -9.96 -4.01
C LEU A 20 -1.52 -9.34 -4.01
N VAL A 21 -2.17 -9.29 -2.85
CA VAL A 21 -3.50 -8.67 -2.73
C VAL A 21 -3.44 -7.18 -3.07
N LEU A 22 -2.42 -6.47 -2.58
CA LEU A 22 -2.19 -5.06 -2.91
C LEU A 22 -1.96 -4.88 -4.42
N ALA A 23 -1.12 -5.71 -5.05
CA ALA A 23 -0.86 -5.65 -6.49
C ALA A 23 -2.15 -5.85 -7.31
N SER A 24 -2.95 -6.87 -6.96
CA SER A 24 -4.23 -7.14 -7.60
C SER A 24 -5.22 -5.98 -7.46
N SER A 25 -5.32 -5.39 -6.27
CA SER A 25 -6.16 -4.22 -6.03
C SER A 25 -5.74 -3.01 -6.87
N VAL A 26 -4.43 -2.76 -6.95
CA VAL A 26 -3.88 -1.67 -7.78
C VAL A 26 -4.19 -1.90 -9.26
N LEU A 27 -4.03 -3.13 -9.76
CA LEU A 27 -4.35 -3.52 -11.14
C LEU A 27 -5.83 -3.24 -11.47
N ILE A 28 -6.75 -3.59 -10.58
CA ILE A 28 -8.20 -3.33 -10.75
C ILE A 28 -8.47 -1.81 -10.76
N SER A 29 -7.83 -1.04 -9.87
CA SER A 29 -7.95 0.42 -9.84
C SER A 29 -7.44 1.10 -11.12
N ARG A 30 -6.50 0.48 -11.86
CA ARG A 30 -6.02 1.01 -13.15
C ARG A 30 -7.11 1.08 -14.22
N TYR A 31 -7.97 0.08 -14.30
CA TYR A 31 -9.03 0.01 -15.31
C TYR A 31 -10.04 1.16 -15.14
N GLN A 32 -10.39 1.49 -13.91
CA GLN A 32 -11.34 2.57 -13.62
C GLN A 32 -10.74 3.96 -13.89
N ARG A 33 -9.48 4.20 -13.48
CA ARG A 33 -8.80 5.50 -13.66
C ARG A 33 -8.51 5.85 -15.12
N THR A 34 -8.32 4.86 -15.98
CA THR A 34 -8.11 5.10 -17.42
C THR A 34 -9.36 5.74 -18.04
N ARG A 35 -10.56 5.30 -17.62
CA ARG A 35 -11.84 5.86 -18.08
C ARG A 35 -12.08 7.28 -17.55
N GLU A 36 -11.77 7.52 -16.29
CA GLU A 36 -11.81 8.86 -15.68
C GLU A 36 -10.83 9.85 -16.32
N SER A 37 -9.60 9.41 -16.62
CA SER A 37 -8.62 10.26 -17.27
C SER A 37 -9.04 10.67 -18.69
N VAL A 38 -9.80 9.84 -19.39
CA VAL A 38 -10.39 10.18 -20.70
C VAL A 38 -11.51 11.20 -20.52
N LEU A 39 -12.41 11.00 -19.55
CA LEU A 39 -13.48 11.96 -19.23
C LEU A 39 -12.94 13.33 -18.79
N LEU A 40 -11.95 13.36 -17.91
CA LEU A 40 -11.31 14.60 -17.44
C LEU A 40 -10.57 15.32 -18.58
N ARG A 41 -9.97 14.59 -19.52
CA ARG A 41 -9.34 15.19 -20.72
C ARG A 41 -10.38 15.76 -21.68
N THR A 42 -11.56 15.15 -21.81
CA THR A 42 -12.67 15.76 -22.57
C THR A 42 -13.21 17.04 -21.91
N LEU A 43 -13.03 17.17 -20.59
CA LEU A 43 -13.37 18.37 -19.81
C LEU A 43 -12.21 19.40 -19.73
N GLY A 44 -11.08 19.16 -20.42
CA GLY A 44 -9.96 20.11 -20.50
C GLY A 44 -8.89 20.00 -19.41
N ALA A 45 -8.89 18.95 -18.59
CA ALA A 45 -7.91 18.78 -17.52
C ALA A 45 -6.49 18.51 -18.06
N SER A 46 -5.50 19.19 -17.48
CA SER A 46 -4.09 19.04 -17.87
C SER A 46 -3.47 17.76 -17.29
N ARG A 47 -2.46 17.20 -18.00
CA ARG A 47 -1.74 15.99 -17.54
C ARG A 47 -1.10 16.13 -16.16
N SER A 48 -0.73 17.36 -15.74
CA SER A 48 -0.12 17.61 -14.43
C SER A 48 -1.14 17.54 -13.29
N GLN A 49 -2.40 17.95 -13.53
CA GLN A 49 -3.48 17.84 -12.55
C GLN A 49 -3.82 16.37 -12.27
N ILE A 50 -3.90 15.55 -13.31
CA ILE A 50 -4.21 14.11 -13.18
C ILE A 50 -3.11 13.39 -12.37
N SER A 51 -1.84 13.73 -12.62
CA SER A 51 -0.72 13.17 -11.85
C SER A 51 -0.72 13.60 -10.38
N ARG A 52 -1.10 14.84 -10.07
CA ARG A 52 -1.19 15.34 -8.68
C ARG A 52 -2.32 14.68 -7.90
N ILE A 53 -3.50 14.55 -8.51
CA ILE A 53 -4.65 13.88 -7.91
C ILE A 53 -4.30 12.42 -7.60
N THR A 54 -3.71 11.73 -8.57
CA THR A 54 -3.28 10.33 -8.41
C THR A 54 -2.27 10.16 -7.28
N LEU A 55 -1.27 11.06 -7.19
CA LEU A 55 -0.29 11.03 -6.12
C LEU A 55 -0.93 11.21 -4.75
N LEU A 56 -1.86 12.16 -4.63
CA LEU A 56 -2.53 12.47 -3.37
C LEU A 56 -3.41 11.31 -2.90
N GLU A 57 -4.11 10.65 -3.83
CA GLU A 57 -4.94 9.49 -3.52
C GLU A 57 -4.10 8.29 -3.03
N TYR A 58 -2.99 7.98 -3.71
CA TYR A 58 -2.08 6.92 -3.25
C TYR A 58 -1.37 7.28 -1.93
N ALA A 59 -1.06 8.55 -1.69
CA ALA A 59 -0.53 9.01 -0.41
C ALA A 59 -1.54 8.82 0.73
N LEU A 60 -2.82 9.16 0.50
CA LEU A 60 -3.89 8.95 1.47
C LEU A 60 -4.12 7.46 1.74
N LEU A 61 -4.18 6.64 0.69
CA LEU A 61 -4.31 5.18 0.83
C LEU A 61 -3.14 4.59 1.63
N GLY A 62 -1.91 5.01 1.33
CA GLY A 62 -0.71 4.58 2.05
C GLY A 62 -0.72 4.99 3.51
N LEU A 63 -1.12 6.22 3.82
CA LEU A 63 -1.26 6.71 5.18
C LEU A 63 -2.30 5.88 5.97
N LEU A 64 -3.49 5.69 5.40
CA LEU A 64 -4.57 4.94 6.04
C LEU A 64 -4.17 3.48 6.28
N ALA A 65 -3.55 2.83 5.30
CA ALA A 65 -3.05 1.47 5.44
C ALA A 65 -1.98 1.35 6.53
N ALA A 66 -1.03 2.29 6.56
CA ALA A 66 0.03 2.32 7.55
C ALA A 66 -0.51 2.54 8.98
N LEU A 67 -1.45 3.47 9.15
CA LEU A 67 -2.12 3.72 10.43
C LEU A 67 -2.90 2.48 10.89
N ALA A 68 -3.73 1.91 10.02
CA ALA A 68 -4.50 0.71 10.35
C ALA A 68 -3.58 -0.47 10.73
N GLY A 69 -2.50 -0.69 9.97
CA GLY A 69 -1.52 -1.73 10.26
C GLY A 69 -0.84 -1.54 11.61
N VAL A 70 -0.41 -0.31 11.93
CA VAL A 70 0.23 0.00 13.22
C VAL A 70 -0.74 -0.16 14.38
N VAL A 71 -1.99 0.30 14.24
CA VAL A 71 -3.01 0.14 15.29
C VAL A 71 -3.28 -1.34 15.55
N LEU A 72 -3.45 -2.15 14.51
CA LEU A 72 -3.68 -3.59 14.64
C LEU A 72 -2.47 -4.30 15.26
N ALA A 73 -1.26 -3.99 14.79
CA ALA A 73 -0.04 -4.61 15.30
C ALA A 73 0.25 -4.23 16.75
N ALA A 74 0.10 -2.95 17.11
CA ALA A 74 0.28 -2.47 18.48
C ALA A 74 -0.80 -3.04 19.41
N GLY A 75 -2.06 -3.11 18.95
CA GLY A 75 -3.16 -3.74 19.70
C GLY A 75 -2.92 -5.23 19.96
N ALA A 76 -2.49 -5.97 18.93
CA ALA A 76 -2.14 -7.39 19.07
C ALA A 76 -0.93 -7.59 20.00
N ALA A 77 0.10 -6.75 19.88
CA ALA A 77 1.26 -6.79 20.77
C ALA A 77 0.87 -6.47 22.23
N ALA A 78 -0.01 -5.49 22.45
CA ALA A 78 -0.52 -5.16 23.78
C ALA A 78 -1.31 -6.32 24.38
N ALA A 79 -2.20 -6.95 23.60
CA ALA A 79 -2.98 -8.09 24.04
C ALA A 79 -2.08 -9.29 24.41
N LEU A 80 -1.09 -9.61 23.58
CA LEU A 80 -0.11 -10.65 23.85
C LEU A 80 0.74 -10.34 25.10
N SER A 81 1.19 -9.10 25.24
CA SER A 81 1.99 -8.67 26.39
C SER A 81 1.21 -8.80 27.70
N TYR A 82 -0.07 -8.44 27.69
CA TYR A 82 -0.93 -8.49 28.86
C TYR A 82 -1.37 -9.91 29.23
N TRP A 83 -1.72 -10.76 28.24
CA TRP A 83 -2.29 -12.10 28.50
C TRP A 83 -1.25 -13.22 28.55
N THR A 84 -0.07 -13.06 27.95
CA THR A 84 0.90 -14.17 27.81
C THR A 84 2.22 -13.89 28.53
N PHE A 85 2.70 -12.65 28.51
CA PHE A 85 4.07 -12.35 28.95
C PHE A 85 4.16 -11.59 30.28
N GLU A 86 3.05 -11.06 30.82
CA GLU A 86 3.00 -10.24 32.05
C GLU A 86 4.00 -9.06 32.07
N THR A 87 4.55 -8.70 30.91
CA THR A 87 5.53 -7.62 30.79
C THR A 87 4.85 -6.30 30.42
N PRO A 88 5.24 -5.16 31.02
CA PRO A 88 4.72 -3.86 30.59
C PRO A 88 5.28 -3.48 29.22
N LEU A 89 4.41 -3.00 28.33
CA LEU A 89 4.83 -2.36 27.09
C LEU A 89 5.70 -1.14 27.41
N THR A 90 6.97 -1.17 27.02
CA THR A 90 7.88 -0.05 27.27
C THR A 90 7.69 1.06 26.23
N LEU A 91 7.84 2.32 26.65
CA LEU A 91 7.83 3.49 25.75
C LEU A 91 8.86 3.35 24.60
N ARG A 92 9.93 2.59 24.82
CA ARG A 92 10.96 2.27 23.82
C ARG A 92 10.41 1.46 22.64
N ALA A 93 9.40 0.61 22.85
CA ALA A 93 8.76 -0.19 21.81
C ALA A 93 7.79 0.62 20.94
N LEU A 94 7.27 1.75 21.46
CA LEU A 94 6.37 2.66 20.74
C LEU A 94 7.14 3.68 19.88
N LEU A 95 8.39 3.99 20.26
CA LEU A 95 9.24 4.98 19.59
C LEU A 95 9.43 4.79 18.07
N PRO A 96 9.55 3.56 17.52
CA PRO A 96 9.72 3.37 16.08
C PRO A 96 8.40 3.42 15.29
N LEU A 97 7.22 3.40 15.93
CA LEU A 97 5.94 3.33 15.23
C LEU A 97 5.69 4.52 14.28
N PRO A 98 5.94 5.79 14.66
CA PRO A 98 5.73 6.92 13.75
C PRO A 98 6.64 6.85 12.52
N VAL A 99 7.89 6.42 12.71
CA VAL A 99 8.84 6.22 11.61
C VAL A 99 8.35 5.12 10.67
N LEU A 100 7.81 4.03 11.22
CA LEU A 100 7.23 2.94 10.44
C LEU A 100 6.02 3.43 9.61
N VAL A 101 5.10 4.20 10.22
CA VAL A 101 3.95 4.78 9.52
C VAL A 101 4.41 5.65 8.35
N LEU A 102 5.35 6.56 8.62
CA LEU A 102 5.89 7.46 7.61
C LEU A 102 6.55 6.69 6.48
N LEU A 103 7.36 5.68 6.81
CA LEU A 103 8.07 4.85 5.84
C LEU A 103 7.09 4.08 4.95
N VAL A 104 6.06 3.45 5.51
CA VAL A 104 5.03 2.72 4.74
C VAL A 104 4.21 3.68 3.88
N ALA A 105 3.83 4.84 4.40
CA ALA A 105 3.09 5.85 3.64
C ALA A 105 3.91 6.39 2.47
N VAL A 106 5.19 6.71 2.69
CA VAL A 106 6.12 7.16 1.65
C VAL A 106 6.34 6.08 0.61
N LEU A 107 6.60 4.83 1.02
CA LEU A 107 6.79 3.70 0.10
C LEU A 107 5.53 3.47 -0.75
N THR A 108 4.35 3.49 -0.16
CA THR A 108 3.08 3.30 -0.88
C THR A 108 2.83 4.43 -1.86
N ALA A 109 3.09 5.69 -1.47
CA ALA A 109 3.01 6.84 -2.35
C ALA A 109 4.02 6.75 -3.51
N LEU A 110 5.27 6.33 -3.23
CA LEU A 110 6.32 6.14 -4.24
C LEU A 110 5.94 5.03 -5.22
N ILE A 111 5.47 3.89 -4.71
CA ILE A 111 5.03 2.75 -5.52
C ILE A 111 3.85 3.19 -6.39
N GLY A 112 2.86 3.89 -5.84
CA GLY A 112 1.72 4.44 -6.58
C GLY A 112 2.12 5.46 -7.65
N TRP A 113 3.10 6.31 -7.36
CA TRP A 113 3.66 7.28 -8.31
C TRP A 113 4.48 6.63 -9.43
N LEU A 114 5.35 5.69 -9.11
CA LEU A 114 6.12 4.89 -10.09
C LEU A 114 5.17 4.08 -10.97
N ASN A 115 4.14 3.48 -10.36
CA ASN A 115 3.07 2.80 -11.09
C ASN A 115 2.31 3.78 -12.00
N SER A 116 1.98 4.98 -11.54
CA SER A 116 1.33 6.02 -12.34
C SER A 116 2.19 6.41 -13.56
N ARG A 117 3.50 6.61 -13.37
CA ARG A 117 4.45 6.84 -14.47
C ARG A 117 4.56 5.63 -15.41
N SER A 118 4.64 4.42 -14.86
CA SER A 118 4.70 3.17 -15.62
C SER A 118 3.44 2.91 -16.44
N VAL A 119 2.29 3.45 -16.03
CA VAL A 119 1.02 3.37 -16.77
C VAL A 119 0.93 4.39 -17.88
N LEU A 120 1.63 5.52 -17.78
CA LEU A 120 1.77 6.45 -18.91
C LEU A 120 2.74 5.92 -19.99
N SER A 121 3.57 4.92 -19.67
CA SER A 121 4.52 4.30 -20.59
C SER A 121 4.06 3.00 -21.23
N GLN A 122 2.86 2.48 -20.91
CA GLN A 122 2.28 1.39 -21.71
C GLN A 122 1.46 1.99 -22.85
N PRO A 123 1.84 1.74 -24.12
CA PRO A 123 1.11 2.28 -25.25
C PRO A 123 -0.34 1.76 -25.21
N PRO A 124 -1.35 2.64 -25.37
CA PRO A 124 -2.78 2.30 -25.36
C PRO A 124 -3.19 1.21 -26.36
N LEU A 125 -2.31 0.91 -27.31
CA LEU A 125 -2.49 -0.11 -28.35
C LEU A 125 -2.36 -1.55 -27.84
N ALA A 126 -1.77 -1.80 -26.67
CA ALA A 126 -1.68 -3.15 -26.09
C ALA A 126 -3.00 -3.65 -25.51
N VAL A 127 -3.84 -2.74 -25.00
CA VAL A 127 -5.16 -3.07 -24.43
C VAL A 127 -6.19 -3.32 -25.54
N LEU A 128 -6.09 -2.61 -26.67
CA LEU A 128 -6.96 -2.81 -27.85
C LEU A 128 -6.64 -4.07 -28.68
N ARG A 129 -5.49 -4.72 -28.46
CA ARG A 129 -5.15 -6.00 -29.10
C ARG A 129 -5.46 -7.22 -28.22
N ALA A 130 -5.85 -7.02 -26.96
CA ALA A 130 -6.30 -8.11 -26.08
C ALA A 130 -7.81 -8.36 -26.18
N GLU A 131 -8.55 -7.46 -26.83
CA GLU A 131 -10.00 -7.57 -27.08
C GLU A 131 -10.37 -7.92 -28.54
N GLY A 132 -9.38 -8.18 -29.40
CA GLY A 132 -9.57 -8.70 -30.77
C GLY A 132 -8.86 -10.03 -30.95
#